data_AF-A0A946E7T6-F1
#
_entry.id   AF-A0A946E7T6-F1
#
_cell.length_a   1.000
_cell.length_b   1.000
_cell.length_c   1.000
_cell.angle_alpha   90.00
_cell.angle_beta   90.00
_cell.angle_gamma   90.00
#
_symmetry.space_group_name_H-M   'P 1'
#
loop_
_entity.id
_entity.type
_entity.pdbx_description
1 polymer ?
#
loop_
_entity_poly.entity_id
_entity_poly.type
_entity_poly.pdbx_seq_one_letter_code
_entity_poly.pdbx_strand_id
1 'polypeptide(L)'
;MSSISIYFQPINSDLFENLHKETIGQSVLGHVDGSFPDWSICDVVFFGVQEDRASETNMGAAEGPNEIRRELYRLFKHFDLEIADLGNIY
;
A
#
# COMPACT_ATOMS: atom_id res chain seq x y z
N MET A 1 15.85 11.72 15.56
CA MET A 1 15.16 10.42 15.53
C MET A 1 15.16 9.96 14.08
N SER A 2 15.52 8.70 13.81
CA SER A 2 15.37 8.15 12.46
C SER A 2 13.88 7.96 12.17
N SER A 3 13.40 8.49 11.05
CA SER A 3 12.04 8.25 10.58
C SER A 3 11.86 6.77 10.24
N ILE A 4 10.68 6.19 10.52
CA ILE A 4 10.35 4.81 10.14
C ILE A 4 10.32 4.63 8.60
N SER A 5 10.21 5.72 7.86
CA SER A 5 10.20 5.72 6.39
C SER A 5 11.43 5.03 5.77
N ILE A 6 12.56 4.95 6.49
CA ILE A 6 13.76 4.27 6.00
C ILE A 6 13.57 2.76 5.80
N TYR A 7 12.56 2.16 6.43
CA TYR A 7 12.29 0.72 6.32
C TYR A 7 11.38 0.38 5.14
N PHE A 8 10.70 1.38 4.58
CA PHE A 8 9.71 1.16 3.53
C PHE A 8 10.26 1.55 2.17
N GLN A 9 9.94 0.74 1.17
CA GLN A 9 10.10 1.07 -0.24
C GLN A 9 8.78 1.60 -0.81
N PRO A 10 8.82 2.63 -1.68
CA PRO A 10 7.62 3.18 -2.29
C PRO A 10 6.93 2.15 -3.18
N ILE A 11 5.62 2.30 -3.32
CA ILE A 11 4.81 1.54 -4.29
C ILE A 11 4.75 2.28 -5.63
N ASN A 12 4.38 1.56 -6.69
CA ASN A 12 4.23 2.16 -8.01
C ASN A 12 3.03 3.12 -8.03
N SER A 13 3.25 4.35 -8.50
CA SER A 13 2.23 5.39 -8.73
C SER A 13 1.10 4.93 -9.66
N ASP A 14 1.37 4.00 -10.58
CA ASP A 14 0.39 3.44 -11.53
C ASP A 14 -0.83 2.82 -10.82
N LEU A 15 -0.69 2.42 -9.54
CA LEU A 15 -1.79 1.92 -8.71
C LEU A 15 -2.92 2.94 -8.52
N PHE A 16 -2.62 4.23 -8.68
CA PHE A 16 -3.57 5.33 -8.51
C PHE A 16 -4.13 5.85 -9.83
N GLU A 17 -3.64 5.35 -10.97
CA GLU A 17 -4.09 5.78 -12.28
C GLU A 17 -5.44 5.18 -12.66
N ASN A 18 -6.28 5.98 -13.34
CA ASN A 18 -7.56 5.55 -13.91
C ASN A 18 -8.52 4.90 -12.89
N LEU A 19 -8.39 5.25 -11.61
CA LEU A 19 -9.32 4.82 -10.57
C LEU A 19 -10.62 5.63 -10.64
N HIS A 20 -11.75 4.98 -10.37
CA HIS A 20 -13.01 5.67 -10.22
C HIS A 20 -13.03 6.43 -8.88
N LYS A 21 -13.58 7.65 -8.84
CA LYS A 21 -13.56 8.55 -7.67
C LYS A 21 -14.10 7.94 -6.35
N GLU A 22 -15.02 6.98 -6.47
CA GLU A 22 -15.66 6.29 -5.33
C GLU A 22 -14.95 4.99 -4.93
N THR A 23 -13.70 4.80 -5.33
CA THR A 23 -12.92 3.59 -5.00
C THR A 23 -12.04 3.79 -3.79
N ILE A 24 -11.62 2.69 -3.16
CA ILE A 24 -10.75 2.69 -1.99
C ILE A 24 -9.44 3.43 -2.30
N GLY A 25 -8.82 3.19 -3.45
CA GLY A 25 -7.53 3.79 -3.80
C GLY A 25 -7.57 5.32 -3.90
N GLN A 26 -8.75 5.93 -4.11
CA GLN A 26 -8.92 7.38 -4.09
C GLN A 26 -8.90 7.99 -2.69
N SER A 27 -8.95 7.16 -1.64
CA SER A 27 -8.87 7.60 -0.23
C SER A 27 -7.52 7.25 0.40
N VAL A 28 -6.57 6.75 -0.40
CA VAL A 28 -5.27 6.29 0.06
C VAL A 28 -4.22 7.38 -0.18
N LEU A 29 -3.53 7.76 0.90
CA LEU A 29 -2.29 8.54 0.88
C LEU A 29 -1.11 7.58 0.74
N GLY A 30 -0.58 7.43 -0.47
CA GLY A 30 0.46 6.45 -0.77
C GLY A 30 1.89 6.97 -0.62
N HIS A 31 2.80 6.11 -0.15
CA HIS A 31 4.24 6.29 -0.31
C HIS A 31 4.62 6.09 -1.78
N VAL A 32 4.65 7.17 -2.55
CA VAL A 32 4.97 7.19 -3.99
C VAL A 32 5.98 8.30 -4.29
N ASP A 33 6.81 8.12 -5.33
CA ASP A 33 7.69 9.14 -5.91
C ASP A 33 8.51 9.96 -4.88
N GLY A 34 8.98 9.31 -3.81
CA GLY A 34 9.79 9.93 -2.76
C GLY A 34 9.00 10.70 -1.68
N SER A 35 7.68 10.71 -1.74
CA SER A 35 6.80 11.23 -0.67
C SER A 35 6.40 10.12 0.29
N PHE A 36 6.50 10.34 1.60
CA PHE A 36 6.05 9.40 2.62
C PHE A 36 4.83 9.99 3.35
N PRO A 37 3.70 9.28 3.43
CA PRO A 37 2.47 9.83 3.99
C PRO A 37 2.60 10.06 5.50
N ASP A 38 1.95 11.11 6.00
CA ASP A 38 1.74 11.26 7.45
C ASP A 38 0.65 10.28 7.89
N TRP A 39 1.08 9.08 8.27
CA TRP A 39 0.19 8.01 8.70
C TRP A 39 -0.37 8.21 10.11
N SER A 40 0.17 9.16 10.88
CA SER A 40 -0.25 9.37 12.28
C SER A 40 -1.64 9.98 12.40
N ILE A 41 -2.16 10.56 11.32
CA ILE A 41 -3.49 11.16 11.22
C ILE A 41 -4.53 10.23 10.57
N CYS A 42 -4.11 9.09 10.02
CA CYS A 42 -5.00 8.17 9.30
C CYS A 42 -5.66 7.14 10.23
N ASP A 43 -6.85 6.67 9.84
CA ASP A 43 -7.60 5.64 10.56
C ASP A 43 -7.03 4.24 10.33
N VAL A 44 -6.52 4.00 9.11
CA VAL A 44 -6.02 2.70 8.66
C VAL A 44 -4.68 2.88 7.96
N VAL A 45 -3.77 1.95 8.21
CA VAL A 45 -2.45 1.91 7.56
C VAL A 45 -2.27 0.58 6.85
N PHE A 46 -1.95 0.65 5.57
CA PHE A 46 -1.49 -0.46 4.76
C PHE A 46 0.02 -0.48 4.68
N PHE A 47 0.59 -1.68 4.69
CA PHE A 47 1.96 -1.95 4.28
C PHE A 47 2.06 -3.40 3.83
N GLY A 48 2.95 -3.65 2.88
CA GLY A 48 3.21 -4.98 2.34
C GLY A 48 4.46 -5.58 2.95
N VAL A 49 4.38 -6.85 3.35
CA VAL A 49 5.56 -7.63 3.73
C VAL A 49 5.89 -8.56 2.57
N GLN A 50 6.97 -8.27 1.85
CA GLN A 50 7.38 -9.05 0.69
C GLN A 50 8.35 -10.14 1.13
N GLU A 51 7.80 -11.21 1.72
CA GLU A 51 8.57 -12.32 2.26
C GLU A 51 8.02 -13.67 1.77
N ASP A 52 8.88 -14.46 1.15
CA ASP A 52 8.60 -15.85 0.78
C ASP A 52 9.85 -16.76 0.80
N ARG A 53 10.98 -16.31 1.37
CA ARG A 53 12.27 -17.04 1.40
C ARG A 53 12.17 -18.40 2.09
N ALA A 54 11.33 -18.50 3.12
CA ALA A 54 11.09 -19.73 3.86
C ALA A 54 9.83 -20.50 3.38
N SER A 55 9.25 -20.10 2.25
CA SER A 55 8.04 -20.71 1.71
C SER A 55 8.37 -21.94 0.87
N GLU A 56 7.89 -23.13 1.27
CA GLU A 56 8.09 -24.36 0.49
C GLU A 56 7.01 -24.56 -0.57
N THR A 57 5.79 -24.07 -0.33
CA THR A 57 4.60 -24.35 -1.15
C THR A 57 3.95 -23.10 -1.73
N ASN A 58 4.41 -21.91 -1.39
CA ASN A 58 3.80 -20.64 -1.78
C ASN A 58 4.88 -19.66 -2.26
N MET A 59 5.75 -20.13 -3.15
CA MET A 59 6.77 -19.31 -3.81
C MET A 59 6.10 -18.24 -4.67
N GLY A 60 6.63 -17.01 -4.66
CA GLY A 60 6.05 -15.85 -5.32
C GLY A 60 5.07 -15.05 -4.46
N ALA A 61 4.77 -15.51 -3.24
CA ALA A 61 3.88 -14.80 -2.32
C ALA A 61 4.40 -13.42 -1.91
N ALA A 62 5.72 -13.18 -2.03
CA ALA A 62 6.32 -11.87 -1.84
C ALA A 62 5.74 -10.79 -2.78
N GLU A 63 5.19 -11.16 -3.94
CA GLU A 63 4.49 -10.23 -4.85
C GLU A 63 3.04 -9.95 -4.45
N GLY A 64 2.48 -10.77 -3.56
CA GLY A 64 1.10 -10.70 -3.10
C GLY A 64 0.64 -9.30 -2.67
N PRO A 65 1.42 -8.54 -1.88
CA PRO A 65 1.01 -7.19 -1.48
C PRO A 65 0.74 -6.25 -2.67
N ASN A 66 1.53 -6.32 -3.74
CA ASN A 66 1.33 -5.46 -4.92
C ASN A 66 0.10 -5.89 -5.73
N GLU A 67 -0.10 -7.20 -5.89
CA GLU A 67 -1.30 -7.73 -6.58
C GLU A 67 -2.59 -7.45 -5.80
N ILE A 68 -2.56 -7.58 -4.46
CA ILE A 68 -3.71 -7.24 -3.61
C ILE A 68 -4.06 -5.76 -3.77
N ARG A 69 -3.08 -4.84 -3.76
CA ARG A 69 -3.34 -3.40 -3.97
C ARG A 69 -4.02 -3.14 -5.31
N ARG A 70 -3.55 -3.77 -6.38
CA ARG A 70 -4.07 -3.60 -7.74
C ARG A 70 -5.57 -3.84 -7.82
N GLU A 71 -6.06 -4.84 -7.09
CA GLU A 71 -7.48 -5.19 -7.04
C GLU A 71 -8.23 -4.40 -5.96
N LEU A 72 -7.68 -4.32 -4.75
CA LEU A 72 -8.28 -3.62 -3.60
C LEU A 72 -8.57 -2.16 -3.92
N TYR A 73 -7.64 -1.46 -4.59
CA TYR A 73 -7.78 -0.03 -4.86
C TYR A 73 -8.89 0.28 -5.86
N ARG A 74 -9.33 -0.72 -6.63
CA ARG A 74 -10.43 -0.61 -7.60
C ARG A 74 -11.79 -0.91 -6.99
N LEU A 75 -11.86 -1.45 -5.78
CA LEU A 75 -13.13 -1.72 -5.10
C LEU A 75 -13.80 -0.41 -4.70
N PHE A 76 -15.12 -0.36 -4.81
CA PHE A 76 -15.93 0.78 -4.35
C PHE A 76 -15.93 0.83 -2.82
N LYS A 77 -15.75 2.04 -2.26
CA LYS A 77 -15.81 2.26 -0.81
C LYS A 77 -17.25 2.54 -0.37
N HIS A 78 -17.59 2.04 0.82
CA HIS A 78 -18.87 2.33 1.51
C HIS A 78 -18.64 2.85 2.93
N PHE A 79 -17.45 3.44 3.15
CA PHE A 79 -16.99 3.99 4.41
C PHE A 79 -16.27 5.32 4.14
N ASP A 80 -16.11 6.10 5.20
CA ASP A 80 -15.35 7.34 5.20
C ASP A 80 -14.19 7.16 6.20
N LEU A 81 -13.04 6.73 5.68
CA LEU A 81 -11.82 6.48 6.43
C LEU A 81 -10.65 7.11 5.67
N GLU A 82 -9.73 7.72 6.41
CA GLU A 82 -8.44 8.13 5.87
C GLU A 82 -7.46 6.95 5.93
N ILE A 83 -6.86 6.60 4.79
CA ILE A 83 -5.98 5.45 4.67
C ILE A 83 -4.59 5.92 4.26
N ALA A 84 -3.55 5.47 4.95
CA ALA A 84 -2.18 5.60 4.47
C ALA A 84 -1.68 4.26 3.93
N ASP A 85 -0.87 4.28 2.88
CA ASP A 85 -0.10 3.11 2.45
C ASP A 85 1.39 3.43 2.51
N LEU A 86 2.08 2.81 3.45
CA LEU A 86 3.50 3.05 3.70
C LEU A 86 4.40 2.38 2.66
N GLY A 87 3.86 1.51 1.82
CA GLY A 87 4.60 0.76 0.82
C GLY A 87 5.03 -0.63 1.29
N ASN A 88 6.22 -1.08 0.89
CA ASN A 88 6.69 -2.45 1.11
C ASN A 88 7.90 -2.53 2.04
N ILE A 89 7.99 -3.62 2.80
CA ILE A 89 9.17 -4.02 3.58
C ILE A 89 9.63 -5.42 3.15
N TYR A 90 10.94 -5.69 3.27
CA TYR A 90 11.63 -6.93 2.87
C TYR A 90 12.54 -7.48 3.99
#